data_AF-A0A327QX34-F1
#
_entry.id   AF-A0A327QX34-F1
#
_cell.length_a   1.000
_cell.length_b   1.000
_cell.length_c   1.000
_cell.angle_alpha   90.00
_cell.angle_beta   90.00
_cell.angle_gamma   90.00
#
_symmetry.space_group_name_H-M   'P 1'
#
loop_
_entity.id
_entity.type
_entity.pdbx_description
1 polymer ?
#
loop_
_entity_poly.entity_id
_entity_poly.type
_entity_poly.pdbx_seq_one_letter_code
_entity_poly.pdbx_strand_id
1 'polypeptide(L)'
;MKRYLLLLLLLAANTSWAFAQPELQENNRVQLPCRILLEQRVFSGPLYIVQLVNPQTNKIDSSFELDVKSFSLIDTAKILSMEVKKSSDALSALYGSRAVNGVILITMPSTTQFLTFDDLLFRYKIPRKYHSLPLCVNNRLVESSERFIADASVINNVQVTKEIYSPEIIRDPQQLYLNITTLPPKKRS
;
A
#
# COMPACT_ATOMS: atom_id res chain seq x y z
N MET A 1 -28.19 -40.17 69.50
CA MET A 1 -27.18 -41.24 69.68
C MET A 1 -26.64 -41.65 68.32
N LYS A 2 -25.31 -41.79 68.26
CA LYS A 2 -24.48 -42.19 67.12
C LYS A 2 -25.10 -43.29 66.25
N ARG A 3 -25.01 -43.15 64.91
CA ARG A 3 -24.79 -44.28 63.98
C ARG A 3 -23.84 -43.86 62.86
N TYR A 4 -22.58 -44.25 63.06
CA TYR A 4 -21.60 -44.56 62.02
C TYR A 4 -22.09 -45.80 61.27
N LEU A 5 -22.00 -45.82 59.93
CA LEU A 5 -21.76 -47.07 59.20
C LEU A 5 -21.26 -46.82 57.77
N LEU A 6 -20.04 -47.32 57.50
CA LEU A 6 -19.47 -47.89 56.26
C LEU A 6 -19.51 -47.04 54.96
N LEU A 7 -18.44 -46.89 54.18
CA LEU A 7 -17.50 -47.94 53.77
C LEU A 7 -16.17 -47.31 53.29
N LEU A 8 -15.08 -47.84 53.85
CA LEU A 8 -13.68 -47.59 53.53
C LEU A 8 -13.22 -48.79 52.70
N LEU A 9 -12.72 -48.58 51.49
CA LEU A 9 -11.95 -49.58 50.76
C LEU A 9 -10.76 -48.88 50.11
N LEU A 10 -9.62 -49.02 50.77
CA LEU A 10 -8.30 -48.55 50.38
C LEU A 10 -7.47 -49.77 49.92
N LEU A 11 -6.63 -49.50 48.91
CA LEU A 11 -5.34 -50.14 48.59
C LEU A 11 -5.30 -51.39 47.70
N ALA A 12 -4.93 -51.15 46.43
CA ALA A 12 -3.77 -51.76 45.76
C ALA A 12 -3.36 -50.81 44.60
N ALA A 13 -2.32 -49.99 44.75
CA ALA A 13 -0.91 -50.30 44.47
C ALA A 13 -0.56 -50.35 42.96
N ASN A 14 0.20 -49.33 42.56
CA ASN A 14 1.27 -49.31 41.56
C ASN A 14 0.94 -49.61 40.09
N THR A 15 1.16 -48.61 39.23
CA THR A 15 2.08 -48.76 38.08
C THR A 15 2.48 -47.39 37.54
N SER A 16 3.78 -47.16 37.59
CA SER A 16 4.57 -46.09 36.99
C SER A 16 4.27 -45.89 35.50
N TRP A 17 3.95 -44.65 35.10
CA TRP A 17 3.93 -44.25 33.69
C TRP A 17 5.26 -43.58 33.37
N ALA A 18 6.05 -44.28 32.55
CA ALA A 18 7.26 -43.77 31.96
C ALA A 18 6.91 -42.65 30.96
N PHE A 19 7.63 -41.53 31.06
CA PHE A 19 7.70 -40.51 30.03
C PHE A 19 8.36 -41.14 28.78
N ALA A 20 7.57 -41.40 27.75
CA ALA A 20 8.07 -41.59 26.39
C ALA A 20 8.02 -40.24 25.68
N GLN A 21 9.19 -39.69 25.33
CA GLN A 21 9.30 -38.57 24.41
C GLN A 21 8.89 -39.04 23.01
N PRO A 22 8.02 -38.32 22.28
CA PRO A 22 7.84 -38.60 20.86
C PRO A 22 9.06 -38.08 20.07
N GLU A 23 9.72 -39.01 19.37
CA GLU A 23 10.71 -38.74 18.33
C GLU A 23 10.16 -37.77 17.28
N LEU A 24 10.91 -36.70 17.02
CA LEU A 24 10.74 -35.83 15.87
C LEU A 24 11.11 -36.62 14.60
N GLN A 25 10.12 -37.16 13.89
CA GLN A 25 10.30 -37.58 12.51
C GLN A 25 10.32 -36.34 11.59
N GLU A 26 11.53 -36.01 11.12
CA GLU A 26 11.74 -35.28 9.87
C GLU A 26 11.14 -36.09 8.72
N ASN A 27 10.09 -35.55 8.08
CA ASN A 27 9.90 -35.48 6.63
C ASN A 27 8.43 -35.28 6.31
N ASN A 28 8.04 -34.02 6.10
CA ASN A 28 6.98 -33.64 5.17
C ASN A 28 7.10 -32.14 4.91
N ARG A 29 8.07 -31.76 4.06
CA ARG A 29 8.06 -30.44 3.41
C ARG A 29 6.94 -30.45 2.39
N VAL A 30 5.74 -30.06 2.82
CA VAL A 30 4.73 -29.56 1.89
C VAL A 30 5.30 -28.27 1.31
N GLN A 31 5.78 -28.33 0.06
CA GLN A 31 6.04 -27.14 -0.73
C GLN A 31 4.70 -26.45 -0.97
N LEU A 32 4.35 -25.52 -0.09
CA LEU A 32 3.32 -24.53 -0.39
C LEU A 32 3.83 -23.74 -1.60
N PRO A 33 3.05 -23.61 -2.69
CA PRO A 33 3.44 -22.77 -3.80
C PRO A 33 3.65 -21.35 -3.28
N CYS A 34 4.86 -20.81 -3.45
CA CYS A 34 5.30 -19.46 -3.05
C CYS A 34 4.54 -18.31 -3.76
N ARG A 35 3.25 -18.47 -4.09
CA ARG A 35 2.50 -17.56 -4.97
C ARG A 35 1.33 -16.84 -4.31
N ILE A 36 1.09 -17.01 -3.00
CA ILE A 36 -0.04 -16.38 -2.29
C ILE A 36 0.41 -15.60 -1.03
N LEU A 37 1.59 -14.95 -1.06
CA LEU A 37 2.05 -14.11 0.07
C LEU A 37 2.45 -12.68 -0.36
N LEU A 38 1.86 -12.16 -1.45
CA LEU A 38 2.09 -10.78 -1.88
C LEU A 38 0.88 -9.83 -1.72
N GLU A 39 -0.29 -10.32 -1.32
CA GLU A 39 -1.50 -9.48 -1.24
C GLU A 39 -1.85 -8.94 0.15
N GLN A 40 -1.02 -9.17 1.17
CA GLN A 40 -1.24 -8.61 2.51
C GLN A 40 0.00 -7.88 3.04
N ARG A 41 0.55 -6.94 2.27
CA ARG A 41 1.17 -5.79 2.93
C ARG A 41 0.04 -5.00 3.57
N VAL A 42 -0.25 -5.30 4.84
CA VAL A 42 -1.07 -4.47 5.71
C VAL A 42 -0.39 -3.10 5.76
N PHE A 43 -0.80 -2.20 4.87
CA PHE A 43 -0.35 -0.82 4.91
C PHE A 43 -0.86 -0.25 6.23
N SER A 44 0.04 -0.05 7.20
CA SER A 44 -0.29 0.40 8.55
C SER A 44 -0.60 1.90 8.63
N GLY A 45 -0.67 2.58 7.48
CA GLY A 45 -0.97 4.01 7.39
C GLY A 45 -2.44 4.30 7.07
N PRO A 46 -2.85 5.57 7.17
CA PRO A 46 -4.17 6.00 6.72
C PRO A 46 -4.31 5.85 5.20
N LEU A 47 -5.54 5.68 4.73
CA LEU A 47 -5.89 5.68 3.31
C LEU A 47 -5.96 7.12 2.79
N TYR A 48 -5.35 7.43 1.64
CA TYR A 48 -5.43 8.75 1.03
C TYR A 48 -6.42 8.72 -0.14
N ILE A 49 -7.40 9.62 -0.10
CA ILE A 49 -8.42 9.77 -1.15
C ILE A 49 -8.34 11.18 -1.70
N VAL A 50 -8.21 11.30 -3.01
CA VAL A 50 -8.35 12.59 -3.71
C VAL A 50 -9.79 12.70 -4.21
N GLN A 51 -10.43 13.83 -3.91
CA GLN A 51 -11.75 14.19 -4.41
C GLN A 51 -11.64 15.39 -5.33
N LEU A 52 -12.04 15.20 -6.59
CA LEU A 52 -12.14 16.26 -7.57
C LEU A 52 -13.51 16.92 -7.44
N VAL A 53 -13.51 18.21 -7.10
CA VAL A 53 -14.74 18.99 -6.88
C VAL A 53 -14.85 20.07 -7.93
N ASN A 54 -16.04 20.18 -8.53
CA ASN A 54 -16.35 21.27 -9.42
C ASN A 54 -16.49 22.57 -8.61
N PRO A 55 -15.66 23.61 -8.86
CA PRO A 55 -15.66 24.83 -8.06
C PRO A 55 -16.93 25.67 -8.20
N GLN A 56 -17.73 25.45 -9.26
CA GLN A 56 -18.97 26.20 -9.48
C GLN A 56 -20.16 25.57 -8.76
N THR A 57 -20.19 24.23 -8.65
CA THR A 57 -21.35 23.49 -8.12
C THR A 57 -21.08 22.87 -6.75
N ASN A 58 -19.83 22.87 -6.28
CA ASN A 58 -19.37 22.16 -5.08
C ASN A 58 -19.73 20.67 -5.05
N LYS A 59 -19.94 20.07 -6.23
CA LYS A 59 -20.18 18.62 -6.37
C LYS A 59 -18.88 17.89 -6.64
N ILE A 60 -18.78 16.66 -6.13
CA ILE A 60 -17.68 15.75 -6.42
C ILE A 60 -17.90 15.20 -7.83
N ASP A 61 -16.95 15.48 -8.73
CA ASP A 61 -16.94 14.97 -10.10
C ASP A 61 -16.32 13.56 -10.14
N SER A 62 -15.25 13.34 -9.37
CA SER A 62 -14.61 12.03 -9.25
C SER A 62 -13.82 11.89 -7.95
N SER A 63 -13.51 10.66 -7.57
CA SER A 63 -12.62 10.34 -6.46
C SER A 63 -11.74 9.14 -6.78
N PHE A 64 -10.53 9.13 -6.23
CA PHE A 64 -9.60 8.02 -6.40
C PHE A 64 -8.64 7.89 -5.21
N GLU A 65 -8.08 6.71 -5.05
CA GLU A 65 -7.06 6.42 -4.04
C GLU A 65 -5.68 6.86 -4.50
N LEU A 66 -4.91 7.41 -3.58
CA LEU A 66 -3.54 7.83 -3.82
C LEU A 66 -2.59 6.99 -2.96
N ASP A 67 -1.53 6.48 -3.58
CA ASP A 67 -0.43 5.89 -2.82
C ASP A 67 0.36 6.98 -2.09
N VAL A 68 0.81 6.69 -0.87
CA VAL A 68 1.53 7.64 0.01
C VAL A 68 2.77 8.20 -0.69
N LYS A 69 3.46 7.35 -1.47
CA LYS A 69 4.66 7.75 -2.21
C LYS A 69 4.33 8.72 -3.36
N SER A 70 3.12 8.62 -3.91
CA SER A 70 2.61 9.50 -4.96
C SER A 70 2.16 10.86 -4.44
N PHE A 71 2.13 11.10 -3.13
CA PHE A 71 1.78 12.41 -2.57
C PHE A 71 2.71 13.54 -3.05
N SER A 72 3.98 13.22 -3.29
CA SER A 72 4.97 14.16 -3.87
C SER A 72 4.66 14.56 -5.32
N LEU A 73 3.73 13.86 -5.98
CA LEU A 73 3.31 14.09 -7.36
C LEU A 73 2.02 14.92 -7.46
N ILE A 74 1.57 15.51 -6.35
CA ILE A 74 0.41 16.41 -6.31
C ILE A 74 0.90 17.85 -6.14
N ASP A 75 0.32 18.77 -6.93
CA ASP A 75 0.54 20.20 -6.72
C ASP A 75 -0.22 20.68 -5.48
N THR A 76 0.49 20.83 -4.36
CA THR A 76 -0.10 21.24 -3.08
C THR A 76 -0.71 22.64 -3.12
N ALA A 77 -0.30 23.49 -4.06
CA ALA A 77 -0.88 24.82 -4.24
C ALA A 77 -2.34 24.77 -4.73
N LYS A 78 -2.74 23.66 -5.37
CA LYS A 78 -4.11 23.44 -5.85
C LYS A 78 -5.01 22.78 -4.82
N ILE A 79 -4.48 22.33 -3.67
CA ILE A 79 -5.31 21.69 -2.65
C ILE A 79 -6.26 22.74 -2.05
N LEU A 80 -7.55 22.45 -2.13
CA LEU A 80 -8.61 23.28 -1.55
C LEU A 80 -8.74 23.02 -0.06
N SER A 81 -8.80 21.74 0.33
CA SER A 81 -8.86 21.33 1.73
C SER A 81 -8.23 19.95 1.92
N MET A 82 -7.83 19.67 3.16
CA MET A 82 -7.39 18.35 3.59
C MET A 82 -8.07 18.03 4.92
N GLU A 83 -8.73 16.88 4.99
CA GLU A 83 -9.46 16.45 6.17
C GLU A 83 -8.99 15.07 6.62
N VAL A 84 -8.68 14.94 7.92
CA VAL A 84 -8.36 13.66 8.53
C VAL A 84 -9.62 13.09 9.16
N LYS A 85 -10.11 11.99 8.61
CA LYS A 85 -11.25 11.24 9.12
C LYS A 85 -10.75 10.05 9.92
N LYS A 86 -11.05 10.03 11.22
CA LYS A 86 -10.82 8.86 12.07
C LYS A 86 -11.68 7.70 11.59
N SER A 87 -11.21 6.47 11.78
CA SER A 87 -11.99 5.29 11.42
C SER A 87 -13.36 5.30 12.09
N SER A 88 -14.37 4.90 11.33
CA SER A 88 -15.75 4.78 11.76
C SER A 88 -16.43 3.72 10.91
N ASP A 89 -17.54 3.17 11.39
CA ASP A 89 -18.30 2.15 10.65
C ASP A 89 -18.75 2.67 9.28
N ALA A 90 -19.08 3.96 9.18
CA ALA A 90 -19.45 4.59 7.92
C ALA A 90 -18.29 4.63 6.90
N LEU A 91 -17.05 4.89 7.34
CA LEU A 91 -15.89 4.87 6.45
C LEU A 91 -15.47 3.44 6.10
N SER A 92 -15.58 2.52 7.04
CA SER A 92 -15.35 1.10 6.81
C SER A 92 -16.35 0.52 5.81
N ALA A 93 -17.60 0.98 5.83
CA ALA A 93 -18.60 0.61 4.83
C ALA A 93 -18.26 1.14 3.42
N LEU A 94 -17.64 2.32 3.32
CA LEU A 94 -17.26 2.94 2.05
C LEU A 94 -15.95 2.41 1.46
N TYR A 95 -14.92 2.22 2.29
CA TYR A 95 -13.56 1.92 1.83
C TYR A 95 -13.01 0.56 2.33
N GLY A 96 -13.82 -0.18 3.08
CA GLY A 96 -13.48 -1.51 3.59
C GLY A 96 -12.41 -1.50 4.67
N SER A 97 -11.70 -2.62 4.81
CA SER A 97 -10.62 -2.83 5.79
C SER A 97 -9.45 -1.86 5.65
N ARG A 98 -9.32 -1.16 4.51
CA ARG A 98 -8.28 -0.14 4.28
C ARG A 98 -8.53 1.16 5.06
N ALA A 99 -9.78 1.41 5.47
CA ALA A 99 -10.15 2.59 6.26
C ALA A 99 -9.89 2.42 7.77
N VAL A 100 -9.43 1.24 8.21
CA VAL A 100 -9.27 0.89 9.64
C VAL A 100 -8.33 1.86 10.36
N ASN A 101 -7.31 2.37 9.67
CA ASN A 101 -6.35 3.34 10.19
C ASN A 101 -6.75 4.80 9.92
N GLY A 102 -7.99 5.03 9.49
CA GLY A 102 -8.51 6.34 9.09
C GLY A 102 -8.28 6.66 7.61
N VAL A 103 -8.85 7.79 7.19
CA VAL A 103 -8.82 8.27 5.80
C VAL A 103 -8.39 9.73 5.80
N ILE A 104 -7.44 10.09 4.95
CA ILE A 104 -7.08 11.48 4.65
C ILE A 104 -7.75 11.84 3.33
N LEU A 105 -8.75 12.72 3.39
CA LEU A 105 -9.44 13.27 2.21
C LEU A 105 -8.68 14.51 1.75
N ILE A 106 -8.33 14.56 0.47
CA ILE A 106 -7.67 15.67 -0.19
C ILE A 106 -8.64 16.20 -1.24
N THR A 107 -9.14 17.41 -1.05
CA THR A 107 -10.07 18.04 -1.99
C THR A 107 -9.31 18.93 -2.95
N MET A 108 -9.53 18.73 -4.25
CA MET A 108 -8.89 19.48 -5.32
C MET A 108 -9.91 19.94 -6.36
N PRO A 109 -9.64 21.01 -7.13
CA PRO A 109 -10.52 21.43 -8.22
C PRO A 109 -10.57 20.34 -9.29
N SER A 110 -11.75 20.08 -9.85
CA SER A 110 -11.89 19.11 -10.95
C SER A 110 -11.23 19.55 -12.26
N THR A 111 -10.82 20.82 -12.35
CA THR A 111 -9.95 21.32 -13.42
C THR A 111 -8.50 20.80 -13.29
N THR A 112 -8.15 20.12 -12.20
CA THR A 112 -6.82 19.52 -12.01
C THR A 112 -6.66 18.31 -12.93
N GLN A 113 -5.61 18.32 -13.75
CA GLN A 113 -5.32 17.25 -14.68
C GLN A 113 -4.43 16.20 -14.02
N PHE A 114 -5.02 15.07 -13.66
CA PHE A 114 -4.28 13.89 -13.23
C PHE A 114 -3.93 13.01 -14.42
N LEU A 115 -2.72 12.47 -14.43
CA LEU A 115 -2.22 11.56 -15.43
C LEU A 115 -2.00 10.19 -14.79
N THR A 116 -2.59 9.16 -15.41
CA THR A 116 -2.24 7.77 -15.17
C THR A 116 -0.90 7.44 -15.84
N PHE A 117 -0.38 6.23 -15.61
CA PHE A 117 0.83 5.78 -16.29
C PHE A 117 0.67 5.78 -17.82
N ASP A 118 -0.46 5.31 -18.34
CA ASP A 118 -0.73 5.29 -19.77
C ASP A 118 -0.86 6.69 -20.36
N ASP A 119 -1.54 7.60 -19.65
CA ASP A 119 -1.64 9.01 -20.06
C ASP A 119 -0.26 9.66 -20.13
N LEU A 120 0.63 9.33 -19.19
CA LEU A 120 2.00 9.81 -19.16
C LEU A 120 2.80 9.28 -20.36
N LEU A 121 2.74 7.98 -20.64
CA LEU A 121 3.41 7.38 -21.78
C LEU A 121 2.95 8.01 -23.11
N PHE A 122 1.64 8.25 -23.23
CA PHE A 122 1.04 8.88 -24.41
C PHE A 122 1.44 10.36 -24.53
N ARG A 123 1.26 11.15 -23.47
CA ARG A 123 1.52 12.60 -23.45
C ARG A 123 2.98 12.94 -23.76
N TYR A 124 3.92 12.16 -23.23
CA TYR A 124 5.35 12.33 -23.44
C TYR A 124 5.90 11.53 -24.63
N LYS A 125 5.01 10.91 -25.43
CA LYS A 125 5.35 10.17 -26.66
C LYS A 125 6.44 9.12 -26.45
N ILE A 126 6.36 8.38 -25.33
CA ILE A 126 7.34 7.36 -24.98
C ILE A 126 7.21 6.16 -25.95
N PRO A 127 8.29 5.73 -26.61
CA PRO A 127 8.26 4.57 -27.50
C PRO A 127 7.79 3.29 -26.79
N ARG A 128 7.01 2.46 -27.50
CA ARG A 128 6.45 1.20 -26.97
C ARG A 128 7.50 0.27 -26.35
N LYS A 129 8.72 0.24 -26.88
CA LYS A 129 9.84 -0.56 -26.33
C LYS A 129 10.21 -0.21 -24.88
N TYR A 130 9.75 0.93 -24.38
CA TYR A 130 10.02 1.40 -23.01
C TYR A 130 8.80 1.32 -22.08
N HIS A 131 7.65 0.84 -22.55
CA HIS A 131 6.42 0.81 -21.74
C HIS A 131 6.49 -0.21 -20.59
N SER A 132 7.34 -1.22 -20.72
CA SER A 132 7.59 -2.22 -19.66
C SER A 132 8.71 -1.83 -18.70
N LEU A 133 9.30 -0.64 -18.84
CA LEU A 133 10.38 -0.22 -17.93
C LEU A 133 9.82 0.12 -16.54
N PRO A 134 10.54 -0.23 -15.46
CA PRO A 134 10.15 0.21 -14.13
C PRO A 134 10.15 1.74 -14.02
N LEU A 135 9.17 2.27 -13.28
CA LEU A 135 8.96 3.71 -13.15
C LEU A 135 9.76 4.28 -11.97
N CYS A 136 10.38 5.43 -12.21
CA CYS A 136 11.07 6.23 -11.21
C CYS A 136 10.51 7.65 -11.15
N VAL A 137 10.56 8.24 -9.97
CA VAL A 137 10.26 9.65 -9.71
C VAL A 137 11.48 10.25 -9.02
N ASN A 138 12.10 11.26 -9.63
CA ASN A 138 13.33 11.88 -9.16
C ASN A 138 14.40 10.83 -8.81
N ASN A 139 14.59 9.87 -9.73
CA ASN A 139 15.49 8.72 -9.64
C ASN A 139 15.12 7.71 -8.53
N ARG A 140 13.99 7.87 -7.83
CA ARG A 140 13.53 6.91 -6.81
C ARG A 140 12.51 5.95 -7.42
N LEU A 141 12.69 4.66 -7.18
CA LEU A 141 11.81 3.62 -7.74
C LEU A 141 10.41 3.72 -7.14
N VAL A 142 9.40 3.69 -8.00
CA VAL A 142 7.99 3.57 -7.62
C VAL A 142 7.67 2.08 -7.45
N GLU A 143 6.97 1.70 -6.37
CA GLU A 143 6.70 0.28 -6.10
C GLU A 143 5.74 -0.34 -7.12
N SER A 144 4.76 0.42 -7.59
CA SER A 144 3.77 -0.04 -8.56
C SER A 144 3.45 1.07 -9.56
N SER A 145 3.79 0.85 -10.83
CA SER A 145 3.44 1.76 -11.93
C SER A 145 1.94 1.77 -12.21
N GLU A 146 1.22 0.70 -11.89
CA GLU A 146 -0.23 0.57 -12.15
C GLU A 146 -1.07 1.53 -11.30
N ARG A 147 -0.58 1.84 -10.10
CA ARG A 147 -1.21 2.80 -9.16
C ARG A 147 -0.64 4.21 -9.30
N PHE A 148 0.16 4.45 -10.34
CA PHE A 148 0.76 5.75 -10.57
C PHE A 148 -0.31 6.75 -11.01
N ILE A 149 -0.41 7.83 -10.24
CA ILE A 149 -1.22 8.99 -10.55
C ILE A 149 -0.40 10.23 -10.19
N ALA A 150 -0.33 11.20 -11.10
CA ALA A 150 0.40 12.45 -10.90
C ALA A 150 -0.37 13.65 -11.46
N ASP A 151 -0.25 14.80 -10.81
CA ASP A 151 -0.71 16.07 -11.39
C ASP A 151 0.21 16.45 -12.56
N ALA A 152 -0.37 16.69 -13.73
CA ALA A 152 0.37 17.08 -14.92
C ALA A 152 1.23 18.34 -14.70
N SER A 153 0.82 19.26 -13.81
CA SER A 153 1.56 20.51 -13.60
C SER A 153 2.83 20.37 -12.76
N VAL A 154 3.04 19.24 -12.08
CA VAL A 154 4.28 19.01 -11.31
C VAL A 154 5.33 18.29 -12.11
N ILE A 155 4.97 17.66 -13.24
CA ILE A 155 5.91 16.92 -14.08
C ILE A 155 6.70 17.90 -14.94
N ASN A 156 8.03 17.88 -14.78
CA ASN A 156 8.95 18.66 -15.59
C ASN A 156 9.33 17.91 -16.87
N ASN A 157 9.83 16.67 -16.74
CA ASN A 157 10.29 15.86 -17.86
C ASN A 157 10.17 14.35 -17.57
N VAL A 158 10.06 13.55 -18.62
CA VAL A 158 10.08 12.08 -18.56
C VAL A 158 11.18 11.56 -19.48
N GLN A 159 12.12 10.78 -18.94
CA GLN A 159 13.27 10.28 -19.69
C GLN A 159 13.64 8.85 -19.32
N VAL A 160 14.28 8.14 -20.24
CA VAL A 160 14.85 6.83 -19.94
C VAL A 160 16.24 7.02 -19.31
N THR A 161 16.50 6.40 -18.17
CA THR A 161 17.75 6.52 -17.43
C THR A 161 18.25 5.16 -16.92
N LYS A 162 19.55 5.10 -16.61
CA LYS A 162 20.17 4.03 -15.82
C LYS A 162 20.37 4.45 -14.36
N GLU A 163 20.28 5.75 -14.08
CA GLU A 163 20.56 6.33 -12.78
C GLU A 163 19.36 6.27 -11.87
N ILE A 164 19.61 5.83 -10.63
CA ILE A 164 18.58 5.53 -9.66
C ILE A 164 19.13 5.66 -8.24
N TYR A 165 18.40 6.35 -7.38
CA TYR A 165 18.65 6.44 -5.95
C TYR A 165 17.71 5.46 -5.24
N SER A 166 18.22 4.28 -4.88
CA SER A 166 17.57 3.38 -3.93
C SER A 166 18.67 2.73 -3.09
N PRO A 167 18.61 2.87 -1.76
CA PRO A 167 19.62 2.30 -0.87
C PRO A 167 19.56 0.77 -0.76
N GLU A 168 18.52 0.12 -1.28
CA GLU A 168 18.16 -1.26 -0.87
C GLU A 168 18.22 -2.34 -1.97
N ILE A 169 18.66 -2.04 -3.19
CA ILE A 169 18.61 -3.01 -4.30
C ILE A 169 19.99 -3.16 -4.97
N ILE A 170 20.53 -4.38 -4.97
CA ILE A 170 21.65 -4.80 -5.84
C ILE A 170 21.13 -4.70 -7.27
N ARG A 171 21.66 -3.74 -8.04
CA ARG A 171 21.10 -3.35 -9.33
C ARG A 171 21.94 -3.89 -10.48
N ASP A 172 21.27 -4.49 -11.45
CA ASP A 172 21.85 -4.75 -12.76
C ASP A 172 22.25 -3.38 -13.37
N PRO A 173 23.55 -3.14 -13.60
CA PRO A 173 24.05 -1.87 -14.16
C PRO A 173 23.54 -1.60 -15.58
N GLN A 174 22.93 -2.59 -16.25
CA GLN A 174 22.36 -2.44 -17.58
C GLN A 174 20.86 -2.14 -17.58
N GLN A 175 20.17 -2.28 -16.43
CA GLN A 175 18.74 -2.06 -16.34
C GLN A 175 18.38 -0.59 -16.67
N LEU A 176 17.39 -0.41 -17.54
CA LEU A 176 16.81 0.89 -17.87
C LEU A 176 15.55 1.14 -17.04
N TYR A 177 15.27 2.41 -16.80
CA TYR A 177 14.13 2.90 -16.03
C TYR A 177 13.49 4.08 -16.75
N LEU A 178 12.18 4.23 -16.60
CA LEU A 178 11.48 5.44 -17.01
C LEU A 178 11.45 6.39 -15.82
N ASN A 179 12.14 7.53 -15.91
CA ASN A 179 12.26 8.48 -14.82
C ASN A 179 11.51 9.77 -15.09
N ILE A 180 10.67 10.15 -14.14
CA ILE A 180 9.92 11.39 -14.09
C ILE A 180 10.70 12.35 -13.21
N THR A 181 11.04 13.52 -13.74
CA THR A 181 11.57 14.63 -12.95
C THR A 181 10.45 15.60 -12.64
N THR A 182 10.37 16.03 -11.38
CA THR A 182 9.32 16.97 -10.94
C THR A 182 9.88 18.38 -10.78
N LEU A 183 9.00 19.37 -10.93
CA LEU A 183 9.30 20.74 -10.52
C LEU A 183 9.41 20.81 -8.98
N PRO A 184 10.20 21.75 -8.44
CA PRO A 184 10.19 22.01 -7.00
C PRO A 184 8.80 22.46 -6.54
N PRO A 185 8.39 22.14 -5.30
CA PRO A 185 7.09 22.51 -4.79
C PRO A 185 6.92 24.04 -4.79
N LYS A 186 5.81 24.52 -5.36
CA LYS A 186 5.48 25.95 -5.34
C LYS A 186 5.11 26.34 -3.92
N LYS A 187 5.78 27.36 -3.38
CA LYS A 187 5.38 27.95 -2.10
C LYS A 187 4.02 28.63 -2.28
N ARG A 188 3.09 28.40 -1.36
CA ARG A 188 1.84 29.16 -1.27
C ARG A 188 2.22 30.56 -0.76
N SER A 189 2.03 31.57 -1.61
CA SER A 189 2.21 32.99 -1.28
C SER A 189 1.06 33.51 -0.45
#